data_AF-A0A9D4XHF4-F1
#
_entry.id   AF-A0A9D4XHF4-F1
#
_cell.length_a   1.000
_cell.length_b   1.000
_cell.length_c   1.000
_cell.angle_alpha   90.00
_cell.angle_beta   90.00
_cell.angle_gamma   90.00
#
_symmetry.space_group_name_H-M   'P 1'
#
loop_
_entity.id
_entity.type
_entity.pdbx_description
1 polymer ?
#
loop_
_entity_poly.entity_id
_entity_poly.type
_entity_poly.pdbx_seq_one_letter_code
_entity_poly.pdbx_strand_id
1 'polypeptide(L)'
;MHVATATIPSYQHHHHRIYASLFAIAKLKKSTMASSSSSNNSGEFTTIKERVTFQKDIKKSKFIAIAGSVSDDKSAMSFLSQVRDPKATHNCWAYKVGDQYRSNDDGEPSGTAGKPIYSAISTSGIDRVMVVVIRHFGGIKLGAGGLVRAYGGVASECLKNAPTCLVKTKVPMGVEVPFDLLGVLYHQLQSFNVEDMKQDYDTGKDDISMVTFKVEFDQAEKLEDTLKANCSRELKFYKH
;
A
#
# COMPACT_ATOMS: atom_id res chain seq x y z
N MET A 1 -53.67 -7.45 -49.27
CA MET A 1 -53.52 -6.40 -48.22
C MET A 1 -52.54 -6.90 -47.18
N HIS A 2 -51.41 -6.20 -47.04
CA HIS A 2 -50.41 -6.20 -45.96
C HIS A 2 -49.82 -7.54 -45.45
N VAL A 3 -48.56 -7.77 -45.85
CA VAL A 3 -47.59 -8.66 -45.19
C VAL A 3 -46.80 -7.79 -44.21
N ALA A 4 -46.80 -8.14 -42.92
CA ALA A 4 -46.08 -7.42 -41.88
C ALA A 4 -44.63 -7.94 -41.76
N THR A 5 -43.66 -7.08 -42.06
CA THR A 5 -42.23 -7.30 -41.78
C THR A 5 -41.92 -6.99 -40.31
N ALA A 6 -41.41 -7.98 -39.58
CA ALA A 6 -40.92 -7.80 -38.22
C ALA A 6 -39.50 -7.19 -38.24
N THR A 7 -39.35 -6.00 -37.67
CA THR A 7 -38.06 -5.34 -37.40
C THR A 7 -37.50 -5.79 -36.06
N ILE A 8 -36.25 -6.27 -36.07
CA ILE A 8 -35.48 -6.63 -34.87
C ILE A 8 -34.97 -5.33 -34.20
N PRO A 9 -35.12 -5.13 -32.88
CA PRO A 9 -34.60 -3.94 -32.22
C PRO A 9 -33.08 -4.05 -32.05
N SER A 10 -32.40 -2.97 -32.46
CA SER A 10 -30.96 -2.76 -32.33
C SER A 10 -30.58 -2.53 -30.86
N TYR A 11 -29.68 -3.37 -30.35
CA TYR A 11 -29.12 -3.24 -29.00
C TYR A 11 -28.05 -2.14 -29.02
N GLN A 12 -28.39 -0.93 -28.57
CA GLN A 12 -27.44 0.17 -28.42
C GLN A 12 -26.49 -0.09 -27.24
N HIS A 13 -25.20 -0.14 -27.54
CA HIS A 13 -24.09 -0.22 -26.58
C HIS A 13 -24.04 1.01 -25.66
N HIS A 14 -24.54 0.87 -24.43
CA HIS A 14 -24.25 1.79 -23.32
C HIS A 14 -23.04 1.30 -22.51
N HIS A 15 -21.82 1.42 -23.03
CA HIS A 15 -20.60 1.19 -22.22
C HIS A 15 -19.48 2.22 -22.43
N HIS A 16 -19.75 3.33 -23.12
CA HIS A 16 -18.72 4.27 -23.56
C HIS A 16 -18.26 5.32 -22.53
N ARG A 17 -18.59 5.19 -21.23
CA ARG A 17 -18.39 6.28 -20.26
C ARG A 17 -17.51 6.01 -19.04
N ILE A 18 -16.98 4.81 -18.85
CA ILE A 18 -16.28 4.49 -17.59
C ILE A 18 -14.74 4.59 -17.71
N TYR A 19 -14.15 4.34 -18.88
CA TYR A 19 -12.68 4.20 -19.00
C TYR A 19 -11.92 5.39 -19.59
N ALA A 20 -12.61 6.36 -20.20
CA ALA A 20 -12.00 7.65 -20.57
C ALA A 20 -11.43 8.41 -19.35
N SER A 21 -11.88 8.07 -18.13
CA SER A 21 -11.51 8.74 -16.89
C SER A 21 -10.10 8.39 -16.38
N LEU A 22 -9.57 7.19 -16.64
CA LEU A 22 -8.22 6.79 -16.20
C LEU A 22 -7.13 7.40 -17.11
N PHE A 23 -7.40 7.57 -18.41
CA PHE A 23 -6.44 8.11 -19.38
C PHE A 23 -6.58 9.62 -19.65
N ALA A 24 -7.75 10.24 -19.44
CA ALA A 24 -7.87 11.71 -19.59
C ALA A 24 -7.07 12.49 -18.52
N ILE A 25 -6.87 11.89 -17.33
CA ILE A 25 -6.09 12.50 -16.25
C ILE A 25 -4.58 12.55 -16.60
N ALA A 26 -4.08 11.62 -17.41
CA ALA A 26 -2.65 11.55 -17.77
C ALA A 26 -2.18 12.67 -18.72
N LYS A 27 -3.10 13.38 -19.40
CA LYS A 27 -2.74 14.48 -20.31
C LYS A 27 -2.45 15.82 -19.61
N LEU A 28 -2.68 15.93 -18.30
CA LEU A 28 -2.54 17.17 -17.52
C LEU A 28 -1.65 16.97 -16.29
N LYS A 29 -0.33 16.87 -16.50
CA LYS A 29 0.69 17.33 -15.53
C LYS A 29 2.07 17.34 -16.17
N LYS A 30 2.41 18.47 -16.79
CA LYS A 30 3.79 18.84 -17.10
C LYS A 30 4.16 19.95 -16.14
N SER A 31 4.86 19.64 -15.04
CA SER A 31 5.48 20.67 -14.20
C SER A 31 6.77 20.13 -13.56
N THR A 32 7.88 20.59 -14.13
CA THR A 32 9.15 21.00 -13.50
C THR A 32 9.60 20.24 -12.23
N MET A 33 10.64 19.41 -12.40
CA MET A 33 11.48 18.88 -11.33
C MET A 33 12.31 19.99 -10.69
N ALA A 34 12.31 20.03 -9.36
CA ALA A 34 13.36 20.63 -8.55
C ALA A 34 14.03 19.50 -7.75
N SER A 35 15.36 19.52 -7.73
CA SER A 35 16.23 18.54 -7.10
C SER A 35 16.19 18.61 -5.57
N SER A 36 16.05 17.46 -4.91
CA SER A 36 16.69 17.23 -3.62
C SER A 36 17.04 15.75 -3.46
N SER A 37 18.30 15.52 -3.13
CA SER A 37 18.94 14.23 -2.94
C SER A 37 18.56 13.62 -1.60
N SER A 38 17.91 12.46 -1.62
CA SER A 38 17.82 11.57 -0.45
C SER A 38 17.65 10.11 -0.91
N SER A 39 18.72 9.34 -0.69
CA SER A 39 18.87 7.87 -0.71
C SER A 39 17.67 7.03 -1.18
N ASN A 40 17.82 6.49 -2.39
CA ASN A 40 17.01 5.46 -3.04
C ASN A 40 16.77 4.22 -2.14
N ASN A 41 15.50 4.00 -1.78
CA ASN A 41 14.91 2.66 -1.75
C ASN A 41 13.39 2.76 -1.97
N SER A 42 12.97 3.30 -3.12
CA SER A 42 11.56 3.61 -3.42
C SER A 42 10.69 2.40 -3.78
N GLY A 43 11.27 1.22 -3.84
CA GLY A 43 10.63 0.00 -4.34
C GLY A 43 10.31 -1.05 -3.30
N GLU A 44 10.82 -0.99 -2.08
CA GLU A 44 10.69 -2.09 -1.12
C GLU A 44 10.56 -1.61 0.33
N PHE A 45 9.75 -2.31 1.12
CA PHE A 45 9.65 -2.08 2.56
C PHE A 45 9.37 -3.38 3.31
N THR A 46 9.79 -3.47 4.56
CA THR A 46 9.43 -4.60 5.43
C THR A 46 8.18 -4.25 6.23
N THR A 47 7.20 -5.15 6.29
CA THR A 47 6.00 -5.00 7.13
C THR A 47 5.73 -6.25 7.96
N ILE A 48 4.73 -6.18 8.84
CA ILE A 48 4.30 -7.32 9.65
C ILE A 48 3.37 -8.22 8.83
N LYS A 49 3.62 -9.54 8.88
CA LYS A 49 2.85 -10.54 8.13
C LYS A 49 1.46 -10.80 8.74
N GLU A 50 1.37 -10.80 10.06
CA GLU A 50 0.13 -11.08 10.80
C GLU A 50 0.12 -10.35 12.15
N ARG A 51 -1.07 -10.16 12.72
CA ARG A 51 -1.22 -9.45 13.99
C ARG A 51 -0.42 -10.16 15.10
N VAL A 52 0.36 -9.38 15.84
CA VAL A 52 1.16 -9.86 16.98
C VAL A 52 0.74 -9.13 18.26
N THR A 53 0.82 -9.84 19.38
CA THR A 53 0.50 -9.31 20.71
C THR A 53 1.62 -9.61 21.68
N PHE A 54 1.98 -8.64 22.50
CA PHE A 54 2.93 -8.79 23.60
C PHE A 54 2.37 -8.14 24.87
N GLN A 55 2.45 -8.84 26.01
CA GLN A 55 1.96 -8.34 27.29
C GLN A 55 3.09 -8.29 28.32
N LYS A 56 3.10 -7.22 29.14
CA LYS A 56 3.99 -7.09 30.29
C LYS A 56 3.32 -6.34 31.44
N ASP A 57 3.49 -6.86 32.65
CA ASP A 57 3.10 -6.16 33.87
C ASP A 57 4.28 -5.30 34.38
N ILE A 58 4.02 -4.01 34.65
CA ILE A 58 5.01 -3.04 35.14
C ILE A 58 4.40 -2.28 36.31
N LYS A 59 4.96 -2.46 37.52
CA LYS A 59 4.45 -1.85 38.75
C LYS A 59 2.93 -2.03 38.91
N LYS A 60 2.45 -3.27 38.79
CA LYS A 60 1.03 -3.67 38.83
C LYS A 60 0.16 -3.15 37.68
N SER A 61 0.65 -2.26 36.82
CA SER A 61 -0.04 -1.88 35.59
C SER A 61 0.19 -2.94 34.52
N LYS A 62 -0.88 -3.38 33.86
CA LYS A 62 -0.81 -4.29 32.71
C LYS A 62 -0.70 -3.48 31.43
N PHE A 63 0.28 -3.82 30.60
CA PHE A 63 0.46 -3.24 29.26
C PHE A 63 0.35 -4.35 28.22
N ILE A 64 -0.51 -4.16 27.22
CA ILE A 64 -0.74 -5.09 26.11
C ILE A 64 -0.49 -4.33 24.81
N ALA A 65 0.62 -4.63 24.14
CA ALA A 65 0.95 -4.09 22.83
C ALA A 65 0.41 -5.02 21.74
N ILE A 66 -0.33 -4.48 20.78
CA ILE A 66 -0.87 -5.20 19.63
C ILE A 66 -0.41 -4.46 18.38
N ALA A 67 0.30 -5.17 17.50
CA ALA A 67 0.82 -4.61 16.25
C ALA A 67 0.23 -5.33 15.03
N GLY A 68 0.11 -4.61 13.91
CA GLY A 68 -0.35 -5.18 12.65
C GLY A 68 -0.11 -4.25 11.46
N SER A 69 -0.14 -4.82 10.25
CA SER A 69 0.05 -4.08 8.99
C SER A 69 -1.13 -3.18 8.65
N VAL A 70 -0.86 -1.98 8.14
CA VAL A 70 -1.84 -0.96 7.73
C VAL A 70 -1.37 -0.28 6.44
N SER A 71 -2.26 -0.08 5.47
CA SER A 71 -1.92 0.50 4.17
C SER A 71 -1.98 2.03 4.12
N ASP A 72 -2.79 2.61 5.01
CA ASP A 72 -3.18 4.03 5.04
C ASP A 72 -3.84 4.40 6.38
N ASP A 73 -4.12 5.69 6.58
CA ASP A 73 -4.75 6.22 7.81
C ASP A 73 -6.11 5.55 8.12
N LYS A 74 -6.93 5.27 7.09
CA LYS A 74 -8.24 4.65 7.29
C LYS A 74 -8.12 3.23 7.80
N SER A 75 -7.20 2.44 7.23
CA SER A 75 -6.90 1.09 7.68
C SER A 75 -6.31 1.08 9.10
N ALA A 76 -5.50 2.08 9.46
CA ALA A 76 -5.00 2.24 10.83
C ALA A 76 -6.13 2.52 11.82
N MET A 77 -7.02 3.47 11.51
CA MET A 77 -8.16 3.75 12.38
C MET A 77 -9.12 2.56 12.49
N SER A 78 -9.27 1.76 11.43
CA SER A 78 -10.01 0.49 11.48
C SER A 78 -9.30 -0.54 12.37
N PHE A 79 -7.98 -0.64 12.31
CA PHE A 79 -7.22 -1.52 13.20
C PHE A 79 -7.40 -1.11 14.67
N LEU A 80 -7.33 0.20 14.98
CA LEU A 80 -7.59 0.71 16.33
C LEU A 80 -8.96 0.28 16.85
N SER A 81 -10.01 0.44 16.04
CA SER A 81 -11.37 0.10 16.46
C SER A 81 -11.56 -1.40 16.71
N GLN A 82 -10.82 -2.24 16.01
CA GLN A 82 -10.84 -3.69 16.20
C GLN A 82 -10.16 -4.14 17.49
N VAL A 83 -9.07 -3.49 17.90
CA VAL A 83 -8.21 -3.99 18.99
C VAL A 83 -8.33 -3.23 20.30
N ARG A 84 -8.90 -2.01 20.29
CA ARG A 84 -9.08 -1.22 21.51
C ARG A 84 -9.92 -1.97 22.54
N ASP A 85 -9.58 -1.78 23.81
CA ASP A 85 -10.41 -2.21 24.94
C ASP A 85 -11.12 -1.00 25.56
N PRO A 86 -12.46 -0.88 25.45
CA PRO A 86 -13.23 0.18 26.09
C PRO A 86 -13.15 0.20 27.62
N LYS A 87 -12.73 -0.91 28.25
CA LYS A 87 -12.57 -1.01 29.71
C LYS A 87 -11.14 -0.69 30.18
N ALA A 88 -10.20 -0.50 29.26
CA ALA A 88 -8.85 -0.10 29.60
C ALA A 88 -8.79 1.34 30.07
N THR A 89 -7.74 1.67 30.83
CA THR A 89 -7.49 3.04 31.27
C THR A 89 -7.09 3.92 30.07
N HIS A 90 -6.22 3.39 29.21
CA HIS A 90 -5.76 4.07 28.00
C HIS A 90 -5.50 3.06 26.88
N ASN A 91 -5.78 3.44 25.64
CA ASN A 91 -5.52 2.75 24.39
C ASN A 91 -4.59 3.63 23.53
N CYS A 92 -3.38 3.89 24.01
CA CYS A 92 -2.43 4.75 23.32
C CYS A 92 -1.94 4.07 22.03
N TRP A 93 -1.60 4.83 21.00
CA TRP A 93 -1.23 4.23 19.72
C TRP A 93 -0.29 5.09 18.91
N ALA A 94 0.39 4.45 17.95
CA ALA A 94 1.04 5.11 16.84
C ALA A 94 0.99 4.23 15.58
N TYR A 95 1.10 4.86 14.42
CA TYR A 95 1.29 4.15 13.15
C TYR A 95 2.30 4.88 12.28
N LYS A 96 2.89 4.14 11.33
CA LYS A 96 3.73 4.66 10.24
C LYS A 96 3.33 4.01 8.90
N VAL A 97 3.18 4.83 7.87
CA VAL A 97 2.91 4.44 6.48
C VAL A 97 3.79 5.29 5.58
N GLY A 98 4.96 4.78 5.18
CA GLY A 98 5.97 5.57 4.47
C GLY A 98 6.45 6.72 5.35
N ASP A 99 6.38 7.94 4.82
CA ASP A 99 6.72 9.18 5.53
C ASP A 99 5.59 9.70 6.43
N GLN A 100 4.38 9.15 6.28
CA GLN A 100 3.24 9.55 7.09
C GLN A 100 3.23 8.79 8.41
N TYR A 101 3.08 9.51 9.51
CA TYR A 101 2.96 8.92 10.83
C TYR A 101 2.04 9.74 11.72
N ARG A 102 1.38 9.09 12.67
CA ARG A 102 0.59 9.72 13.73
C ARG A 102 0.75 8.94 15.02
N SER A 103 0.56 9.63 16.14
CA SER A 103 0.55 9.04 17.47
C SER A 103 -0.46 9.72 18.38
N ASN A 104 -0.99 9.00 19.37
CA ASN A 104 -1.94 9.52 20.33
C ASN A 104 -1.69 8.93 21.73
N ASP A 105 -1.71 9.79 22.75
CA ASP A 105 -1.49 9.43 24.15
C ASP A 105 -2.77 8.93 24.84
N ASP A 106 -3.96 9.04 24.24
CA ASP A 106 -5.25 8.61 24.77
C ASP A 106 -5.52 9.00 26.23
N GLY A 107 -5.17 10.24 26.61
CA GLY A 107 -5.37 10.75 27.97
C GLY A 107 -4.21 10.50 28.94
N GLU A 108 -3.15 9.78 28.53
CA GLU A 108 -1.87 9.82 29.23
C GLU A 108 -1.25 11.24 29.16
N PRO A 109 -0.33 11.59 30.07
CA PRO A 109 0.42 12.84 29.97
C PRO A 109 1.07 13.00 28.60
N SER A 110 0.98 14.20 28.03
CA SER A 110 1.39 14.46 26.64
C SER A 110 2.83 14.00 26.35
N GLY A 111 3.00 13.24 25.28
CA GLY A 111 4.27 12.72 24.81
C GLY A 111 4.82 11.54 25.60
N THR A 112 4.08 10.99 26.57
CA THR A 112 4.56 9.88 27.40
C THR A 112 4.16 8.49 26.90
N ALA A 113 3.29 8.39 25.90
CA ALA A 113 2.84 7.11 25.35
C ALA A 113 2.96 7.03 23.82
N GLY A 114 2.23 7.86 23.07
CA GLY A 114 2.17 7.82 21.62
C GLY A 114 3.53 8.03 20.96
N LYS A 115 4.29 9.06 21.40
CA LYS A 115 5.64 9.33 20.87
C LYS A 115 6.61 8.17 21.13
N PRO A 116 6.70 7.58 22.35
CA PRO A 116 7.47 6.36 22.58
C PRO A 116 7.07 5.16 21.71
N ILE A 117 5.78 4.94 21.47
CA ILE A 117 5.31 3.87 20.57
C ILE A 117 5.80 4.13 19.14
N TYR A 118 5.68 5.37 18.65
CA TYR A 118 6.20 5.74 17.33
C TYR A 118 7.72 5.57 17.24
N SER A 119 8.47 5.95 18.29
CA SER A 119 9.91 5.76 18.34
C SER A 119 10.31 4.28 18.24
N ALA A 120 9.51 3.37 18.79
CA ALA A 120 9.73 1.94 18.62
C ALA A 120 9.47 1.50 17.18
N ILE A 121 8.41 2.01 16.53
CA ILE A 121 8.13 1.76 15.11
C ILE A 121 9.30 2.27 14.24
N SER A 122 9.71 3.53 14.41
CA SER A 122 10.70 4.18 13.54
C SER A 122 12.08 3.51 13.61
N THR A 123 12.43 2.89 14.73
CA THR A 123 13.71 2.20 14.93
C THR A 123 13.66 0.70 14.61
N SER A 124 12.47 0.14 14.38
CA SER A 124 12.28 -1.30 14.11
C SER A 124 12.69 -1.76 12.71
N GLY A 125 12.81 -0.83 11.75
CA GLY A 125 12.96 -1.16 10.32
C GLY A 125 11.66 -1.62 9.64
N ILE A 126 10.54 -1.62 10.36
CA ILE A 126 9.21 -2.00 9.86
C ILE A 126 8.45 -0.74 9.42
N ASP A 127 7.77 -0.83 8.29
CA ASP A 127 6.89 0.18 7.73
C ASP A 127 5.46 -0.36 7.51
N ARG A 128 4.51 0.55 7.25
CA ARG A 128 3.10 0.22 7.04
C ARG A 128 2.52 -0.57 8.21
N VAL A 129 2.75 -0.05 9.41
CA VAL A 129 2.45 -0.74 10.66
C VAL A 129 1.77 0.19 11.65
N MET A 130 0.82 -0.36 12.39
CA MET A 130 0.21 0.26 13.55
C MET A 130 0.53 -0.54 14.80
N VAL A 131 0.76 0.17 15.91
CA VAL A 131 0.89 -0.41 17.24
C VAL A 131 -0.09 0.30 18.18
N VAL A 132 -0.93 -0.49 18.85
CA VAL A 132 -1.82 -0.05 19.94
C VAL A 132 -1.30 -0.64 21.23
N VAL A 133 -1.08 0.20 22.23
CA VAL A 133 -0.71 -0.24 23.58
C VAL A 133 -1.85 0.07 24.54
N ILE A 134 -2.51 -0.99 24.97
CA ILE A 134 -3.60 -0.98 25.93
C ILE A 134 -3.01 -1.04 27.33
N ARG A 135 -3.43 -0.12 28.20
CA ARG A 135 -2.99 -0.06 29.59
C ARG A 135 -4.16 -0.19 30.55
N HIS A 136 -4.03 -1.11 31.51
CA HIS A 136 -4.85 -1.12 32.72
C HIS A 136 -4.03 -0.58 33.90
N PHE A 137 -4.51 0.48 34.54
CA PHE A 137 -3.84 1.09 35.68
C PHE A 137 -3.84 0.16 36.91
N GLY A 138 -2.67 -0.03 37.51
CA GLY A 138 -2.45 -0.96 38.63
C GLY A 138 -2.43 -0.33 40.02
N GLY A 139 -2.82 0.93 40.16
CA GLY A 139 -2.77 1.66 41.43
C GLY A 139 -1.43 2.34 41.75
N ILE A 140 -0.36 2.03 41.01
CA ILE A 140 0.98 2.63 41.23
C ILE A 140 1.33 3.56 40.06
N LYS A 141 1.58 4.84 40.35
CA LYS A 141 2.02 5.81 39.34
C LYS A 141 3.45 5.50 38.88
N LEU A 142 3.66 5.53 37.56
CA LEU A 142 4.98 5.28 36.95
C LEU A 142 5.84 6.55 36.86
N GLY A 143 5.22 7.73 36.86
CA GLY A 143 5.86 9.00 36.50
C GLY A 143 6.14 9.09 34.99
N ALA A 144 6.41 10.30 34.47
CA ALA A 144 6.56 10.53 33.03
C ALA A 144 7.65 9.64 32.38
N GLY A 145 8.85 9.59 32.97
CA GLY A 145 9.93 8.72 32.47
C GLY A 145 9.63 7.22 32.60
N GLY A 146 8.81 6.83 33.58
CA GLY A 146 8.35 5.45 33.71
C GLY A 146 7.37 5.06 32.61
N LEU A 147 6.44 5.95 32.26
CA LEU A 147 5.48 5.76 31.16
C LEU A 147 6.21 5.66 29.81
N VAL A 148 7.13 6.59 29.54
CA VAL A 148 7.94 6.60 28.31
C VAL A 148 8.63 5.25 28.11
N ARG A 149 9.30 4.74 29.15
CA ARG A 149 9.98 3.42 29.09
C ARG A 149 9.00 2.26 28.97
N ALA A 150 7.86 2.32 29.66
CA ALA A 150 6.85 1.26 29.59
C ALA A 150 6.28 1.15 28.18
N TYR A 151 5.71 2.23 27.63
CA TYR A 151 5.07 2.26 26.32
C TYR A 151 6.03 1.93 25.17
N GLY A 152 7.20 2.59 25.13
CA GLY A 152 8.20 2.31 24.11
C GLY A 152 8.76 0.88 24.23
N GLY A 153 8.99 0.41 25.46
CA GLY A 153 9.52 -0.92 25.72
C GLY A 153 8.58 -2.04 25.27
N VAL A 154 7.29 -1.98 25.64
CA VAL A 154 6.34 -3.03 25.20
C VAL A 154 6.06 -2.99 23.70
N ALA A 155 6.04 -1.80 23.09
CA ALA A 155 5.92 -1.67 21.64
C ALA A 155 7.14 -2.28 20.92
N SER A 156 8.36 -1.99 21.41
CA SER A 156 9.60 -2.54 20.84
C SER A 156 9.65 -4.07 20.95
N GLU A 157 9.31 -4.65 22.10
CA GLU A 157 9.24 -6.10 22.27
C GLU A 157 8.17 -6.74 21.36
N CYS A 158 7.02 -6.08 21.19
CA CYS A 158 5.98 -6.55 20.28
C CYS A 158 6.47 -6.61 18.83
N LEU A 159 7.12 -5.55 18.36
CA LEU A 159 7.66 -5.46 17.00
C LEU A 159 8.84 -6.42 16.78
N LYS A 160 9.71 -6.59 17.76
CA LYS A 160 10.86 -7.51 17.68
C LYS A 160 10.45 -8.97 17.49
N ASN A 161 9.31 -9.36 18.07
CA ASN A 161 8.77 -10.72 17.97
C ASN A 161 7.76 -10.86 16.81
N ALA A 162 7.56 -9.83 16.00
CA ALA A 162 6.61 -9.87 14.89
C ALA A 162 7.18 -10.67 13.71
N PRO A 163 6.43 -11.63 13.14
CA PRO A 163 6.80 -12.21 11.85
C PRO A 163 6.70 -11.13 10.76
N THR A 164 7.78 -10.93 10.01
CA THR A 164 7.86 -9.89 8.97
C THR A 164 7.87 -10.48 7.56
N CYS A 165 7.49 -9.66 6.59
CA CYS A 165 7.69 -9.94 5.16
C CYS A 165 8.23 -8.70 4.43
N LEU A 166 9.05 -8.95 3.41
CA LEU A 166 9.47 -7.92 2.47
C LEU A 166 8.37 -7.72 1.43
N VAL A 167 7.97 -6.47 1.22
CA VAL A 167 6.99 -6.08 0.21
C VAL A 167 7.69 -5.25 -0.83
N LYS A 168 7.60 -5.70 -2.08
CA LYS A 168 8.05 -4.95 -3.24
C LYS A 168 6.89 -4.16 -3.82
N THR A 169 7.04 -2.84 -3.87
CA THR A 169 6.14 -1.92 -4.54
C THR A 169 6.06 -2.28 -6.01
N LYS A 170 4.83 -2.40 -6.51
CA LYS A 170 4.56 -2.62 -7.93
C LYS A 170 4.07 -1.33 -8.56
N VAL A 171 4.56 -1.05 -9.77
CA VAL A 171 4.14 0.08 -10.60
C VAL A 171 3.24 -0.40 -11.73
N PRO A 172 2.14 0.30 -12.01
CA PRO A 172 1.34 0.03 -13.19
C PRO A 172 2.08 0.52 -14.45
N MET A 173 2.08 -0.31 -15.47
CA MET A 173 2.59 -0.03 -16.80
C MET A 173 1.54 -0.36 -17.85
N GLY A 174 1.58 0.37 -18.96
CA GLY A 174 0.79 0.11 -20.16
C GLY A 174 1.69 0.06 -21.39
N VAL A 175 1.36 -0.81 -22.34
CA VAL A 175 2.04 -0.90 -23.63
C VAL A 175 1.01 -0.99 -24.76
N GLU A 176 1.17 -0.13 -25.76
CA GLU A 176 0.49 -0.29 -27.05
C GLU A 176 1.28 -1.30 -27.89
N VAL A 177 0.63 -2.39 -28.27
CA VAL A 177 1.24 -3.50 -28.99
C VAL A 177 0.38 -3.89 -30.20
N PRO A 178 0.97 -4.05 -31.38
CA PRO A 178 0.30 -4.66 -32.53
C PRO A 178 -0.19 -6.09 -32.23
N PHE A 179 -1.33 -6.51 -32.78
CA PHE A 179 -1.89 -7.86 -32.52
C PHE A 179 -0.92 -9.00 -32.88
N ASP A 180 -0.11 -8.83 -33.92
CA ASP A 180 0.91 -9.81 -34.35
C ASP A 180 2.03 -10.00 -33.32
N LEU A 181 2.25 -9.04 -32.42
CA LEU A 181 3.27 -9.08 -31.37
C LEU A 181 2.73 -9.44 -29.98
N LEU A 182 1.42 -9.66 -29.82
CA LEU A 182 0.84 -10.00 -28.51
C LEU A 182 1.43 -11.28 -27.90
N GLY A 183 1.67 -12.30 -28.72
CA GLY A 183 2.27 -13.55 -28.24
C GLY A 183 3.67 -13.34 -27.65
N VAL A 184 4.49 -12.51 -28.31
CA VAL A 184 5.84 -12.15 -27.85
C VAL A 184 5.75 -11.35 -26.54
N LEU A 185 4.86 -10.37 -26.48
CA LEU A 185 4.63 -9.57 -25.27
C LEU A 185 4.25 -10.48 -24.09
N TYR A 186 3.24 -11.33 -24.24
CA TYR A 186 2.78 -12.19 -23.15
C TYR A 186 3.86 -13.16 -22.65
N HIS A 187 4.65 -13.73 -23.56
CA HIS A 187 5.78 -14.56 -23.20
C HIS A 187 6.82 -13.79 -22.36
N GLN A 188 7.16 -12.57 -22.77
CA GLN A 188 8.10 -11.73 -22.03
C GLN A 188 7.53 -11.35 -20.65
N LEU A 189 6.27 -10.92 -20.58
CA LEU A 189 5.61 -10.53 -19.32
C LEU A 189 5.58 -11.66 -18.28
N GLN A 190 5.44 -12.92 -18.70
CA GLN A 190 5.48 -14.08 -17.79
C GLN A 190 6.80 -14.17 -17.03
N SER A 191 7.93 -13.80 -17.65
CA SER A 191 9.25 -13.87 -17.01
C SER A 191 9.50 -12.78 -15.94
N PHE A 192 8.61 -11.78 -15.85
CA PHE A 192 8.72 -10.64 -14.93
C PHE A 192 7.66 -10.65 -13.82
N ASN A 193 6.95 -11.77 -13.61
CA ASN A 193 5.93 -11.93 -12.56
C ASN A 193 4.91 -10.78 -12.51
N VAL A 194 4.44 -10.31 -13.67
CA VAL A 194 3.48 -9.21 -13.74
C VAL A 194 2.11 -9.61 -13.20
N GLU A 195 1.39 -8.67 -12.61
CA GLU A 195 0.05 -8.84 -12.02
C GLU A 195 -0.99 -7.93 -12.67
N ASP A 196 -2.28 -8.18 -12.38
CA ASP A 196 -3.41 -7.36 -12.82
C ASP A 196 -3.43 -7.08 -14.33
N MET A 197 -2.98 -8.06 -15.14
CA MET A 197 -2.88 -7.91 -16.58
C MET A 197 -4.26 -7.76 -17.22
N LYS A 198 -4.46 -6.71 -18.00
CA LYS A 198 -5.69 -6.40 -18.72
C LYS A 198 -5.37 -5.98 -20.15
N GLN A 199 -6.09 -6.54 -21.10
CA GLN A 199 -6.02 -6.18 -22.50
C GLN A 199 -7.27 -5.39 -22.89
N ASP A 200 -7.07 -4.25 -23.55
CA ASP A 200 -8.13 -3.45 -24.15
C ASP A 200 -8.04 -3.55 -25.68
N TYR A 201 -9.17 -3.92 -26.29
CA TYR A 201 -9.32 -4.09 -27.74
C TYR A 201 -9.87 -2.83 -28.42
N ASP A 202 -10.29 -1.80 -27.66
CA ASP A 202 -11.06 -0.66 -28.15
C ASP A 202 -10.19 0.60 -28.41
N THR A 203 -8.86 0.49 -28.26
CA THR A 203 -7.92 1.61 -28.36
C THR A 203 -7.42 1.86 -29.78
N GLY A 204 -8.33 2.27 -30.67
CA GLY A 204 -8.13 3.37 -31.62
C GLY A 204 -6.87 3.37 -32.52
N LYS A 205 -6.63 2.31 -33.29
CA LYS A 205 -6.02 2.27 -34.64
C LYS A 205 -6.09 0.82 -35.13
N ASP A 206 -6.28 0.60 -36.44
CA ASP A 206 -6.29 -0.74 -37.01
C ASP A 206 -5.06 -1.54 -36.53
N ASP A 207 -5.31 -2.73 -35.99
CA ASP A 207 -4.35 -3.72 -35.51
C ASP A 207 -3.52 -3.46 -34.24
N ILE A 208 -3.87 -2.48 -33.39
CA ILE A 208 -3.17 -2.20 -32.11
C ILE A 208 -4.07 -2.49 -30.90
N SER A 209 -3.50 -3.07 -29.85
CA SER A 209 -4.15 -3.31 -28.55
C SER A 209 -3.33 -2.70 -27.42
N MET A 210 -4.02 -2.19 -26.39
CA MET A 210 -3.37 -1.73 -25.16
C MET A 210 -3.34 -2.87 -24.14
N VAL A 211 -2.17 -3.18 -23.60
CA VAL A 211 -2.01 -4.12 -22.49
C VAL A 211 -1.51 -3.36 -21.27
N THR A 212 -2.24 -3.45 -20.17
CA THR A 212 -1.87 -2.85 -18.87
C THR A 212 -1.58 -3.95 -17.86
N PHE A 213 -0.59 -3.74 -16.99
CA PHE A 213 -0.15 -4.70 -15.99
C PHE A 213 0.58 -3.99 -14.85
N LYS A 214 0.85 -4.68 -13.74
CA LYS A 214 1.69 -4.21 -12.64
C LYS A 214 2.98 -5.03 -12.58
N VAL A 215 4.11 -4.36 -12.45
CA VAL A 215 5.44 -4.99 -12.34
C VAL A 215 6.16 -4.45 -11.12
N GLU A 216 7.06 -5.23 -10.52
CA GLU A 216 7.93 -4.74 -9.44
C GLU A 216 8.71 -3.49 -9.89
N PHE A 217 8.81 -2.49 -9.01
CA PHE A 217 9.41 -1.18 -9.32
C PHE A 217 10.84 -1.31 -9.86
N ASP A 218 11.64 -2.21 -9.29
CA ASP A 218 13.03 -2.50 -9.70
C ASP A 218 13.15 -3.23 -11.04
N GLN A 219 12.06 -3.87 -11.51
CA GLN A 219 12.03 -4.60 -12.78
C GLN A 219 11.43 -3.78 -13.93
N ALA A 220 10.80 -2.63 -13.66
CA ALA A 220 10.06 -1.86 -14.66
C ALA A 220 10.92 -1.41 -15.85
N GLU A 221 12.11 -0.86 -15.60
CA GLU A 221 13.03 -0.43 -16.67
C GLU A 221 13.57 -1.63 -17.46
N LYS A 222 14.00 -2.69 -16.75
CA LYS A 222 14.50 -3.90 -17.38
C LYS A 222 13.47 -4.58 -18.28
N LEU A 223 12.20 -4.61 -17.85
CA LEU A 223 11.10 -5.13 -18.65
C LEU A 223 10.89 -4.29 -19.92
N GLU A 224 10.88 -2.96 -19.80
CA GLU A 224 10.75 -2.07 -20.95
C GLU A 224 11.87 -2.29 -21.98
N ASP A 225 13.12 -2.37 -21.53
CA ASP A 225 14.27 -2.60 -22.39
C ASP A 225 14.21 -3.99 -23.05
N THR A 226 13.80 -5.02 -22.31
CA THR A 226 13.62 -6.37 -22.83
C THR A 226 12.54 -6.43 -23.91
N LEU A 227 11.44 -5.71 -23.71
CA LEU A 227 10.36 -5.63 -24.69
C LEU A 227 10.80 -4.87 -25.95
N LYS A 228 11.52 -3.75 -25.80
CA LYS A 228 12.08 -3.01 -26.94
C LYS A 228 13.10 -3.84 -27.73
N ALA A 229 13.93 -4.64 -27.06
CA ALA A 229 14.94 -5.47 -27.71
C ALA A 229 14.35 -6.66 -28.48
N ASN A 230 13.21 -7.20 -28.02
CA ASN A 230 12.58 -8.40 -28.60
C ASN A 230 11.43 -8.11 -29.56
N CYS A 231 11.08 -6.85 -29.77
CA CYS A 231 10.06 -6.45 -30.73
C CYS A 231 10.70 -5.79 -31.95
N SER A 232 10.32 -6.25 -33.14
CA SER A 232 10.82 -5.72 -34.42
C SER A 232 10.28 -4.33 -34.77
N ARG A 233 9.38 -3.77 -33.95
CA ARG A 233 8.74 -2.46 -34.11
C ARG A 233 8.85 -1.67 -32.81
N GLU A 234 8.82 -0.35 -32.92
CA GLU A 234 8.80 0.55 -31.77
C GLU A 234 7.49 0.37 -30.98
N LEU A 235 7.63 0.04 -29.69
CA LEU A 235 6.52 -0.07 -28.75
C LEU A 235 6.38 1.21 -27.94
N LYS A 236 5.14 1.63 -27.69
CA LYS A 236 4.85 2.81 -26.89
C LYS A 236 4.45 2.41 -25.47
N PHE A 237 5.22 2.89 -24.49
CA PHE A 237 5.01 2.61 -23.07
C PHE A 237 4.38 3.79 -22.35
N TYR A 238 3.57 3.46 -21.36
CA TYR A 238 2.94 4.39 -20.42
C TYR A 238 3.25 3.92 -18.99
N LYS A 239 3.80 4.82 -18.17
CA LYS A 239 4.06 4.59 -16.74
C LYS A 239 3.18 5.56 -15.94
N HIS A 240 2.56 5.09 -14.86
CA HIS A 240 1.84 5.99 -13.93
C HIS A 240 2.67 6.28 -12.68
#